data_AF-A0A9W7YM05-F1
#
_entry.id   AF-A0A9W7YM05-F1
#
_cell.length_a   1.000
_cell.length_b   1.000
_cell.length_c   1.000
_cell.angle_alpha   90.00
_cell.angle_beta   90.00
_cell.angle_gamma   90.00
#
_symmetry.space_group_name_H-M   'P 1'
#
loop_
_entity.id
_entity.type
_entity.pdbx_description
1 polymer ?
#
loop_
_entity_poly.entity_id
_entity_poly.type
_entity_poly.pdbx_seq_one_letter_code
_entity_poly.pdbx_strand_id
1 'polypeptide(L)'
;MIGTGDKSDTCNSGLVPVDKVPRGRTPIYHTRYQVTTDPAQLCIPVYTSTVDWNQPIPETDFLYRRQLSVLRQHKENVQRLAIFDFDNTLFKSPLPNPRLWGQQLIGMLKSTDLGWFQDSRTLSPPYLEYTDAHWMQSTVALAKIEAARDDTLLVLLTGRSHAAYRPAVLNLLKRCHGLEFDIVILKETPTRESPLLSPAVSPMPSPGMVPTTPTSPLTFDYKMGVVEDTITAFSDIREIVMWDDRVNQCERMQHYLDALLARSNGRITTADVYHMPPETIYMRESSERKLVYDFVAEYNDRVRTMSGNTDMSQLPEGALEMSVYSSYTAIFLTSRSKSLLQRSVRSPQSWVKSADHMSIVLGPASDEDLLNRIGAVMGERVELEVDSIGTIANTVIAVRVSQVRPRNGPMVPQTFDTPHITVAYNEPRGIQPAYARNIKTWRPLNGGSLVLQGIVGEHQLTTANIVKPVVDKDNVSIGGLVCQRWPSLLGKDIGAAVTAVRRRMREQGVKNLEINRGRISEI
;
A
#
# COMPACT_ATOMS: atom_id res chain seq x y z
N MET A 1 -36.12 -69.89 10.18
CA MET A 1 -35.44 -70.60 9.08
C MET A 1 -34.21 -69.77 8.74
N ILE A 2 -33.01 -70.19 9.16
CA ILE A 2 -32.01 -70.92 8.35
C ILE A 2 -31.70 -70.11 7.07
N GLY A 3 -30.49 -69.68 6.73
CA GLY A 3 -29.13 -69.90 7.21
C GLY A 3 -28.20 -68.93 6.44
N THR A 4 -27.05 -68.55 7.01
CA THR A 4 -25.70 -69.01 6.61
C THR A 4 -25.15 -68.46 5.29
N GLY A 5 -23.95 -67.87 5.30
CA GLY A 5 -23.09 -67.90 4.11
C GLY A 5 -22.09 -66.75 3.92
N ASP A 6 -21.10 -66.71 4.79
CA ASP A 6 -19.74 -66.17 4.69
C ASP A 6 -19.06 -66.23 3.28
N LYS A 7 -18.29 -65.17 2.88
CA LYS A 7 -16.86 -65.24 2.45
C LYS A 7 -16.32 -64.04 1.62
N SER A 8 -15.23 -63.47 2.17
CA SER A 8 -13.91 -63.10 1.58
C SER A 8 -13.75 -62.11 0.40
N ASP A 9 -12.96 -61.07 0.69
CA ASP A 9 -11.78 -60.53 -0.03
C ASP A 9 -11.83 -60.22 -1.53
N THR A 10 -11.51 -58.97 -1.88
CA THR A 10 -10.26 -58.63 -2.59
C THR A 10 -10.09 -57.11 -2.74
N CYS A 11 -8.94 -56.61 -2.28
CA CYS A 11 -8.33 -55.39 -2.81
C CYS A 11 -8.14 -55.54 -4.32
N ASN A 12 -8.54 -54.53 -5.10
CA ASN A 12 -7.76 -54.22 -6.29
C ASN A 12 -7.75 -52.72 -6.61
N SER A 13 -6.52 -52.23 -6.64
CA SER A 13 -6.05 -50.94 -7.10
C SER A 13 -6.55 -50.61 -8.51
N GLY A 14 -7.20 -49.45 -8.64
CA GLY A 14 -7.50 -48.82 -9.92
C GLY A 14 -6.97 -47.40 -9.93
N LEU A 15 -5.69 -47.24 -10.27
CA LEU A 15 -5.08 -45.97 -10.65
C LEU A 15 -5.92 -45.34 -11.77
N VAL A 16 -6.54 -44.18 -11.51
CA VAL A 16 -7.14 -43.37 -12.55
C VAL A 16 -6.01 -42.57 -13.22
N PRO A 17 -5.80 -42.71 -14.53
CA PRO A 17 -4.75 -41.97 -15.24
C PRO A 17 -4.96 -40.46 -15.13
N VAL A 18 -3.88 -39.76 -14.81
CA VAL A 18 -3.75 -38.31 -14.87
C VAL A 18 -3.85 -37.88 -16.33
N ASP A 19 -5.06 -37.74 -16.84
CA ASP A 19 -5.34 -37.02 -18.08
C ASP A 19 -6.84 -36.84 -18.25
N LYS A 20 -7.40 -35.81 -17.59
CA LYS A 20 -8.65 -35.10 -17.94
C LYS A 20 -8.90 -33.97 -16.94
N VAL A 21 -8.03 -32.97 -16.92
CA VAL A 21 -8.41 -31.64 -16.41
C VAL A 21 -9.30 -30.99 -17.48
N PRO A 22 -10.51 -30.50 -17.14
CA PRO A 22 -11.40 -29.90 -18.12
C PRO A 22 -10.75 -28.66 -18.76
N ARG A 23 -10.64 -28.69 -20.09
CA ARG A 23 -10.20 -27.56 -20.92
C ARG A 23 -11.19 -26.41 -20.74
N GLY A 24 -10.76 -25.36 -20.05
CA GLY A 24 -11.60 -24.18 -19.82
C GLY A 24 -11.12 -23.21 -18.73
N ARG A 25 -9.99 -23.46 -18.05
CA ARG A 25 -9.39 -22.49 -17.14
C ARG A 25 -8.10 -21.95 -17.75
N THR A 26 -8.06 -20.63 -17.91
CA THR A 26 -6.88 -19.84 -18.26
C THR A 26 -5.70 -20.29 -17.39
N PRO A 27 -4.48 -20.47 -17.94
CA PRO A 27 -3.30 -20.69 -17.13
C PRO A 27 -3.18 -19.53 -16.15
N ILE A 28 -3.05 -19.82 -14.85
CA ILE A 28 -2.80 -18.77 -13.87
C ILE A 28 -1.34 -18.35 -14.07
N TYR A 29 -1.11 -17.36 -14.93
CA TYR A 29 0.21 -16.82 -15.19
C TYR A 29 0.69 -16.07 -13.94
N HIS A 30 1.28 -16.79 -13.00
CA HIS A 30 2.18 -16.17 -12.03
C HIS A 30 3.54 -16.08 -12.72
N THR A 31 3.82 -14.92 -13.31
CA THR A 31 5.15 -14.66 -13.84
C THR A 31 6.07 -14.44 -12.65
N ARG A 32 7.21 -15.16 -12.63
CA ARG A 32 8.33 -14.84 -11.73
C ARG A 32 8.57 -13.34 -11.76
N TYR A 33 8.76 -12.75 -10.60
CA TYR A 33 9.03 -11.33 -10.48
C TYR A 33 10.33 -10.99 -11.23
N GLN A 34 10.22 -10.04 -12.16
CA GLN A 34 11.36 -9.55 -12.93
C GLN A 34 11.90 -8.33 -12.22
N VAL A 35 13.13 -8.45 -11.70
CA VAL A 35 13.84 -7.32 -11.11
C VAL A 35 14.06 -6.22 -12.15
N THR A 36 13.85 -4.98 -11.72
CA THR A 36 13.96 -3.76 -12.53
C THR A 36 15.00 -2.79 -12.00
N THR A 37 15.47 -3.00 -10.76
CA THR A 37 16.43 -2.15 -10.08
C THR A 37 17.78 -2.84 -9.92
N ASP A 38 18.83 -2.03 -9.82
CA ASP A 38 20.16 -2.53 -9.48
C ASP A 38 20.19 -2.83 -7.96
N PRO A 39 20.55 -4.06 -7.53
CA PRO A 39 20.61 -4.41 -6.11
C PRO A 39 21.53 -3.49 -5.29
N ALA A 40 22.56 -2.90 -5.90
CA ALA A 40 23.45 -1.96 -5.22
C ALA A 40 22.73 -0.68 -4.74
N GLN A 41 21.58 -0.34 -5.34
CA GLN A 41 20.78 0.82 -4.96
C GLN A 41 19.87 0.56 -3.75
N LEU A 42 19.67 -0.70 -3.38
CA LEU A 42 18.67 -1.11 -2.38
C LEU A 42 19.25 -1.37 -0.99
N CYS A 43 20.58 -1.36 -0.83
CA CYS A 43 21.29 -1.61 0.44
C CYS A 43 20.71 -2.80 1.22
N ILE A 44 20.55 -3.94 0.56
CA ILE A 44 19.87 -5.11 1.13
C ILE A 44 20.80 -5.79 2.16
N PRO A 45 20.40 -5.90 3.43
CA PRO A 45 21.19 -6.59 4.45
C PRO A 45 21.23 -8.10 4.20
N VAL A 46 22.34 -8.72 4.60
CA VAL A 46 22.48 -10.18 4.64
C VAL A 46 22.09 -10.66 6.03
N TYR A 47 21.23 -11.66 6.08
CA TYR A 47 20.85 -12.35 7.31
C TYR A 47 21.49 -13.73 7.33
N THR A 48 21.88 -14.17 8.51
CA THR A 48 22.38 -15.53 8.75
C THR A 48 21.74 -16.04 10.02
N SER A 49 21.16 -17.24 9.99
CA SER A 49 20.63 -17.86 11.20
C SER A 49 21.77 -18.10 12.20
N THR A 50 21.54 -17.73 13.46
CA THR A 50 22.46 -17.99 14.58
C THR A 50 21.95 -19.10 15.50
N VAL A 51 20.84 -19.75 15.13
CA VAL A 51 20.16 -20.74 15.96
C VAL A 51 20.87 -22.09 15.85
N ASP A 52 21.31 -22.64 16.98
CA ASP A 52 21.71 -24.05 17.04
C ASP A 52 20.46 -24.91 17.21
N TRP A 53 19.97 -25.44 16.09
CA TRP A 53 18.76 -26.26 16.06
C TRP A 53 18.91 -27.64 16.71
N ASN A 54 20.11 -28.03 17.16
CA ASN A 54 20.33 -29.24 17.94
C ASN A 54 20.09 -29.02 19.44
N GLN A 55 19.91 -27.77 19.88
CA GLN A 55 19.63 -27.42 21.25
C GLN A 55 18.13 -27.07 21.44
N PRO A 56 17.57 -27.27 22.64
CA PRO A 56 16.23 -26.78 22.95
C PRO A 56 16.16 -25.26 22.77
N ILE A 57 15.13 -24.80 22.04
CA ILE A 57 14.88 -23.37 21.86
C ILE A 57 14.24 -22.79 23.13
N PRO A 58 14.82 -21.77 23.78
CA PRO A 58 14.29 -21.21 25.03
C PRO A 58 12.86 -20.67 24.88
N GLU A 59 12.08 -20.70 25.97
CA GLU A 59 10.72 -20.12 25.98
C GLU A 59 10.69 -18.63 25.70
N THR A 60 11.79 -17.94 25.98
CA THR A 60 11.99 -16.51 25.72
C THR A 60 12.35 -16.19 24.27
N ASP A 61 12.66 -17.20 23.44
CA ASP A 61 12.90 -17.01 22.00
C ASP A 61 11.56 -16.90 21.25
N PHE A 62 11.64 -16.52 19.98
CA PHE A 62 10.50 -16.38 19.09
C PHE A 62 9.67 -17.66 19.03
N LEU A 63 8.35 -17.51 19.11
CA LEU A 63 7.43 -18.63 19.05
C LEU A 63 7.61 -19.45 17.76
N TYR A 64 7.84 -18.79 16.62
CA TYR A 64 7.98 -19.52 15.37
C TYR A 64 9.21 -20.44 15.35
N ARG A 65 10.32 -20.06 16.01
CA ARG A 65 11.51 -20.94 16.12
C ARG A 65 11.23 -22.18 16.94
N ARG A 66 10.48 -22.02 18.04
CA ARG A 66 10.01 -23.18 18.83
C ARG A 66 9.10 -24.08 18.01
N GLN A 67 8.19 -23.49 17.22
CA GLN A 67 7.31 -24.25 16.32
C GLN A 67 8.09 -24.98 15.23
N LEU A 68 9.10 -24.34 14.61
CA LEU A 68 10.00 -24.98 13.65
C LEU A 68 10.79 -26.14 14.29
N SER A 69 11.27 -25.97 15.52
CA SER A 69 11.99 -27.01 16.27
C SER A 69 11.12 -28.26 16.53
N VAL A 70 9.84 -28.08 16.85
CA VAL A 70 8.89 -29.20 16.98
C VAL A 70 8.54 -29.79 15.61
N LEU A 71 8.32 -28.96 14.61
CA LEU A 71 7.90 -29.40 13.28
C LEU A 71 8.97 -30.26 12.59
N ARG A 72 10.24 -29.89 12.70
CA ARG A 72 11.36 -30.67 12.12
C ARG A 72 11.55 -32.06 12.73
N GLN A 73 10.94 -32.35 13.89
CA GLN A 73 10.96 -33.68 14.49
C GLN A 73 9.94 -34.63 13.84
N HIS A 74 8.97 -34.09 13.10
CA HIS A 74 7.84 -34.85 12.55
C HIS A 74 7.73 -34.73 11.03
N LYS A 75 8.37 -33.73 10.42
CA LYS A 75 8.36 -33.48 8.98
C LYS A 75 9.76 -33.62 8.42
N GLU A 76 10.04 -34.77 7.82
CA GLU A 76 11.33 -35.12 7.21
C GLU A 76 11.30 -34.90 5.69
N ASN A 77 12.47 -34.94 5.04
CA ASN A 77 12.62 -34.86 3.58
C ASN A 77 12.01 -33.59 2.95
N VAL A 78 11.99 -32.48 3.68
CA VAL A 78 11.55 -31.18 3.17
C VAL A 78 12.59 -30.65 2.19
N GLN A 79 12.27 -30.66 0.90
CA GLN A 79 13.13 -30.15 -0.17
C GLN A 79 12.68 -28.79 -0.70
N ARG A 80 11.45 -28.38 -0.39
CA ARG A 80 10.83 -27.16 -0.91
C ARG A 80 10.22 -26.32 0.20
N LEU A 81 10.44 -25.01 0.14
CA LEU A 81 9.84 -24.01 1.02
C LEU A 81 8.88 -23.14 0.22
N ALA A 82 7.59 -23.24 0.53
CA ALA A 82 6.55 -22.44 -0.09
C ALA A 82 5.99 -21.42 0.91
N ILE A 83 6.16 -20.13 0.62
CA ILE A 83 5.77 -19.04 1.53
C ILE A 83 4.71 -18.16 0.87
N PHE A 84 3.56 -18.05 1.52
CA PHE A 84 2.52 -17.12 1.11
C PHE A 84 2.42 -15.95 2.09
N ASP A 85 2.40 -14.72 1.58
CA ASP A 85 1.92 -13.59 2.37
C ASP A 85 0.39 -13.68 2.59
N PHE A 86 -0.10 -12.99 3.62
CA PHE A 86 -1.52 -12.97 3.93
C PHE A 86 -2.25 -11.82 3.21
N ASP A 87 -1.81 -10.57 3.44
CA ASP A 87 -2.55 -9.37 3.09
C ASP A 87 -2.48 -9.10 1.60
N ASN A 88 -3.63 -9.10 0.93
CA ASN A 88 -3.77 -8.91 -0.51
C ASN A 88 -2.95 -9.90 -1.37
N THR A 89 -2.45 -10.97 -0.75
CA THR A 89 -1.89 -12.17 -1.40
C THR A 89 -2.83 -13.37 -1.32
N LEU A 90 -3.21 -13.79 -0.11
CA LEU A 90 -4.20 -14.87 0.12
C LEU A 90 -5.59 -14.33 0.48
N PHE A 91 -5.61 -13.25 1.27
CA PHE A 91 -6.82 -12.65 1.79
C PHE A 91 -6.89 -11.17 1.43
N LYS A 92 -8.03 -10.71 0.91
CA LYS A 92 -8.29 -9.31 0.57
C LYS A 92 -8.51 -8.54 1.86
N SER A 93 -7.45 -7.91 2.35
CA SER A 93 -7.48 -7.10 3.55
C SER A 93 -7.85 -5.67 3.18
N PRO A 94 -8.75 -5.01 3.94
CA PRO A 94 -9.08 -3.62 3.66
C PRO A 94 -7.84 -2.73 3.68
N LEU A 95 -7.71 -1.85 2.68
CA LEU A 95 -6.73 -0.77 2.67
C LEU A 95 -7.41 0.55 3.04
N PRO A 96 -6.67 1.56 3.52
CA PRO A 96 -7.20 2.92 3.63
C PRO A 96 -7.70 3.41 2.26
N ASN A 97 -8.92 3.93 2.21
CA ASN A 97 -9.58 4.35 0.99
C ASN A 97 -9.04 5.68 0.46
N PRO A 98 -8.39 5.70 -0.72
CA PRO A 98 -7.82 6.92 -1.30
C PRO A 98 -8.87 7.93 -1.79
N ARG A 99 -10.16 7.58 -1.75
CA ARG A 99 -11.28 8.49 -1.98
C ARG A 99 -11.71 9.25 -0.73
N LEU A 100 -11.26 8.84 0.46
CA LEU A 100 -11.59 9.47 1.73
C LEU A 100 -10.41 10.24 2.30
N TRP A 101 -9.19 9.72 2.12
CA TRP A 101 -8.00 10.18 2.83
C TRP A 101 -6.94 10.75 1.88
N GLY A 102 -6.32 11.86 2.29
CA GLY A 102 -5.14 12.42 1.64
C GLY A 102 -3.94 11.46 1.75
N GLN A 103 -3.02 11.51 0.78
CA GLN A 103 -1.88 10.59 0.69
C GLN A 103 -0.98 10.60 1.95
N GLN A 104 -0.81 11.76 2.57
CA GLN A 104 -0.07 11.89 3.83
C GLN A 104 -0.71 11.06 4.94
N LEU A 105 -2.02 11.21 5.15
CA LEU A 105 -2.75 10.43 6.15
C LEU A 105 -2.75 8.94 5.82
N ILE A 106 -2.89 8.54 4.56
CA ILE A 106 -2.74 7.12 4.16
C ILE A 106 -1.36 6.59 4.53
N GLY A 107 -0.30 7.38 4.32
CA GLY A 107 1.05 7.04 4.72
C GLY A 107 1.15 6.79 6.23
N MET A 108 0.57 7.67 7.05
CA MET A 108 0.54 7.53 8.51
C MET A 108 -0.33 6.36 8.99
N LEU A 109 -1.45 6.09 8.32
CA LEU A 109 -2.28 4.92 8.58
C LEU A 109 -1.50 3.63 8.33
N LYS A 110 -0.75 3.55 7.23
CA LYS A 110 0.05 2.37 6.90
C LYS A 110 1.34 2.25 7.72
N SER A 111 1.78 3.31 8.39
CA SER A 111 2.95 3.30 9.28
C SER A 111 2.57 2.79 10.68
N THR A 112 3.59 2.66 11.54
CA THR A 112 3.39 2.36 12.97
C THR A 112 2.83 3.52 13.78
N ASP A 113 2.69 4.72 13.19
CA ASP A 113 2.19 5.91 13.90
C ASP A 113 0.70 5.74 14.24
N LEU A 114 -0.12 5.45 13.22
CA LEU A 114 -1.55 5.16 13.39
C LEU A 114 -1.88 3.67 13.30
N GLY A 115 -1.04 2.85 12.65
CA GLY A 115 -1.03 1.41 12.87
C GLY A 115 -2.15 0.58 12.21
N TRP A 116 -2.53 0.88 10.97
CA TRP A 116 -3.60 0.15 10.25
C TRP A 116 -3.39 -1.37 10.21
N PHE A 117 -2.18 -1.83 9.91
CA PHE A 117 -1.84 -3.26 9.88
C PHE A 117 -1.47 -3.83 11.25
N GLN A 118 -1.48 -2.99 12.29
CA GLN A 118 -1.17 -3.32 13.67
C GLN A 118 -2.44 -3.41 14.53
N ASP A 119 -3.56 -2.87 14.05
CA ASP A 119 -4.82 -2.86 14.80
C ASP A 119 -5.86 -3.90 14.34
N SER A 120 -6.10 -4.88 15.21
CA SER A 120 -7.01 -6.02 14.97
C SER A 120 -8.43 -5.64 14.52
N ARG A 121 -8.89 -4.42 14.81
CA ARG A 121 -10.19 -3.91 14.34
C ARG A 121 -10.29 -3.97 12.82
N THR A 122 -9.18 -3.80 12.07
CA THR A 122 -9.20 -3.83 10.60
C THR A 122 -9.60 -5.18 9.98
N LEU A 123 -9.50 -6.27 10.74
CA LEU A 123 -9.93 -7.62 10.32
C LEU A 123 -11.10 -8.16 11.14
N SER A 124 -11.74 -7.31 11.95
CA SER A 124 -12.79 -7.74 12.89
C SER A 124 -14.09 -6.99 12.63
N PRO A 125 -15.25 -7.60 12.94
CA PRO A 125 -16.51 -6.86 12.98
C PRO A 125 -16.43 -5.66 13.95
N PRO A 126 -17.11 -4.54 13.66
CA PRO A 126 -17.97 -4.28 12.51
C PRO A 126 -17.24 -3.76 11.26
N TYR A 127 -15.90 -3.63 11.30
CA TYR A 127 -15.11 -3.02 10.23
C TYR A 127 -14.85 -3.97 9.06
N LEU A 128 -14.81 -5.27 9.32
CA LEU A 128 -14.79 -6.33 8.31
C LEU A 128 -15.90 -7.35 8.56
N GLU A 129 -16.89 -7.39 7.68
CA GLU A 129 -17.90 -8.45 7.61
C GLU A 129 -17.37 -9.58 6.72
N TYR A 130 -17.02 -10.73 7.32
CA TYR A 130 -16.44 -11.86 6.59
C TYR A 130 -17.34 -12.37 5.46
N THR A 131 -16.75 -12.57 4.27
CA THR A 131 -17.36 -13.31 3.16
C THR A 131 -16.27 -14.14 2.46
N ASP A 132 -16.65 -15.24 1.81
CA ASP A 132 -15.71 -16.09 1.06
C ASP A 132 -15.06 -15.35 -0.13
N ALA A 133 -15.68 -14.25 -0.60
CA ALA A 133 -15.16 -13.38 -1.65
C ALA A 133 -13.87 -12.65 -1.24
N HIS A 134 -13.55 -12.62 0.05
CA HIS A 134 -12.27 -12.08 0.56
C HIS A 134 -11.09 -13.01 0.26
N TRP A 135 -11.30 -14.28 -0.05
CA TRP A 135 -10.20 -15.16 -0.44
C TRP A 135 -9.87 -14.98 -1.92
N MET A 136 -8.58 -14.79 -2.24
CA MET A 136 -8.11 -14.83 -3.63
C MET A 136 -8.08 -16.28 -4.09
N GLN A 137 -9.14 -16.68 -4.79
CA GLN A 137 -9.38 -18.08 -5.16
C GLN A 137 -8.23 -18.68 -6.00
N SER A 138 -7.58 -17.88 -6.85
CA SER A 138 -6.38 -18.30 -7.59
C SER A 138 -5.22 -18.65 -6.65
N THR A 139 -4.91 -17.78 -5.68
CA THR A 139 -3.83 -18.01 -4.72
C THR A 139 -4.17 -19.15 -3.75
N VAL A 140 -5.42 -19.26 -3.31
CA VAL A 140 -5.86 -20.37 -2.46
C VAL A 140 -5.73 -21.70 -3.19
N ALA A 141 -6.09 -21.76 -4.49
CA ALA A 141 -5.91 -22.97 -5.28
C ALA A 141 -4.42 -23.36 -5.39
N LEU A 142 -3.53 -22.39 -5.57
CA LEU A 142 -2.08 -22.65 -5.55
C LEU A 142 -1.59 -23.16 -4.20
N ALA A 143 -1.99 -22.50 -3.11
CA ALA A 143 -1.57 -22.91 -1.77
C ALA A 143 -2.02 -24.34 -1.45
N LYS A 144 -3.20 -24.75 -1.94
CA LYS A 144 -3.67 -26.15 -1.86
C LYS A 144 -2.86 -27.13 -2.71
N ILE A 145 -2.35 -26.70 -3.87
CA ILE A 145 -1.45 -27.51 -4.70
C ILE A 145 -0.12 -27.73 -3.97
N GLU A 146 0.45 -26.67 -3.38
CA GLU A 146 1.69 -26.77 -2.59
C GLU A 146 1.47 -27.59 -1.31
N ALA A 147 0.31 -27.46 -0.65
CA ALA A 147 -0.06 -28.26 0.53
C ALA A 147 -0.14 -29.77 0.26
N ALA A 148 -0.44 -30.16 -0.98
CA ALA A 148 -0.56 -31.55 -1.39
C ALA A 148 0.80 -32.21 -1.71
N ARG A 149 1.91 -31.46 -1.62
CA ARG A 149 3.25 -31.99 -1.86
C ARG A 149 3.89 -32.47 -0.55
N ASP A 150 4.31 -33.73 -0.54
CA ASP A 150 4.94 -34.33 0.66
C ASP A 150 6.32 -33.74 0.98
N ASP A 151 7.02 -33.21 -0.02
CA ASP A 151 8.37 -32.62 0.08
C ASP A 151 8.38 -31.12 0.45
N THR A 152 7.20 -30.53 0.69
CA THR A 152 7.03 -29.09 0.80
C THR A 152 6.67 -28.67 2.21
N LEU A 153 7.39 -27.69 2.74
CA LEU A 153 7.03 -26.94 3.93
C LEU A 153 6.23 -25.71 3.52
N LEU A 154 4.93 -25.72 3.84
CA LEU A 154 3.99 -24.66 3.49
C LEU A 154 3.82 -23.68 4.65
N VAL A 155 4.25 -22.44 4.42
CA VAL A 155 4.34 -21.37 5.42
C VAL A 155 3.42 -20.21 5.06
N LEU A 156 2.59 -19.77 6.00
CA LEU A 156 1.94 -18.46 5.94
C LEU A 156 2.82 -17.47 6.70
N LEU A 157 3.28 -16.41 6.04
CA LEU A 157 4.18 -15.41 6.62
C LEU A 157 3.66 -14.00 6.41
N THR A 158 3.18 -13.35 7.48
CA THR A 158 2.60 -12.01 7.41
C THR A 158 3.33 -10.99 8.28
N GLY A 159 3.36 -9.75 7.82
CA GLY A 159 3.85 -8.60 8.59
C GLY A 159 2.92 -8.14 9.72
N ARG A 160 1.72 -8.74 9.87
CA ARG A 160 0.78 -8.42 10.96
C ARG A 160 1.34 -8.81 12.32
N SER A 161 1.04 -7.99 13.32
CA SER A 161 1.46 -8.23 14.71
C SER A 161 0.88 -9.53 15.26
N HIS A 162 1.74 -10.39 15.80
CA HIS A 162 1.35 -11.64 16.47
C HIS A 162 0.35 -11.37 17.59
N ALA A 163 0.67 -10.43 18.48
CA ALA A 163 -0.10 -10.12 19.67
C ALA A 163 -1.52 -9.63 19.33
N ALA A 164 -1.66 -8.88 18.23
CA ALA A 164 -2.95 -8.33 17.82
C ALA A 164 -3.78 -9.28 16.93
N TYR A 165 -3.13 -10.07 16.06
CA TYR A 165 -3.85 -10.72 14.95
C TYR A 165 -3.89 -12.23 14.98
N ARG A 166 -3.11 -12.91 15.85
CA ARG A 166 -3.05 -14.38 15.80
C ARG A 166 -4.44 -15.02 15.89
N PRO A 167 -5.33 -14.65 16.83
CA PRO A 167 -6.67 -15.23 16.88
C PRO A 167 -7.48 -14.94 15.61
N ALA A 168 -7.41 -13.72 15.08
CA ALA A 168 -8.17 -13.31 13.89
C ALA A 168 -7.73 -14.07 12.63
N VAL A 169 -6.41 -14.13 12.37
CA VAL A 169 -5.86 -14.83 11.20
C VAL A 169 -6.15 -16.33 11.25
N LEU A 170 -5.95 -16.97 12.41
CA LEU A 170 -6.26 -18.39 12.57
C LEU A 170 -7.76 -18.69 12.42
N ASN A 171 -8.63 -17.81 12.93
CA ASN A 171 -10.08 -17.95 12.74
C ASN A 171 -10.50 -17.75 11.28
N LEU A 172 -9.85 -16.86 10.54
CA LEU A 172 -10.08 -16.68 9.11
C LEU A 172 -9.64 -17.93 8.34
N LEU A 173 -8.43 -18.45 8.60
CA LEU A 173 -7.94 -19.67 7.95
C LEU A 173 -8.86 -20.86 8.18
N LYS A 174 -9.37 -21.06 9.40
CA LYS A 174 -10.35 -22.11 9.71
C LYS A 174 -11.63 -22.02 8.88
N ARG A 175 -12.03 -20.82 8.44
CA ARG A 175 -13.19 -20.61 7.54
C ARG A 175 -12.84 -20.91 6.07
N CYS A 176 -11.56 -20.87 5.70
CA CYS A 176 -11.07 -21.25 4.39
C CYS A 176 -10.94 -22.79 4.31
N HIS A 177 -12.06 -23.47 4.05
CA HIS A 177 -12.11 -24.92 4.05
C HIS A 177 -11.02 -25.57 3.17
N GLY A 178 -10.26 -26.49 3.76
CA GLY A 178 -9.25 -27.30 3.09
C GLY A 178 -7.94 -26.57 2.74
N LEU A 179 -7.64 -25.45 3.39
CA LEU A 179 -6.34 -24.78 3.32
C LEU A 179 -5.67 -24.86 4.69
N GLU A 180 -4.62 -25.67 4.80
CA GLU A 180 -3.86 -25.87 6.03
C GLU A 180 -2.39 -25.54 5.75
N PHE A 181 -1.81 -24.74 6.65
CA PHE A 181 -0.39 -24.40 6.63
C PHE A 181 0.32 -25.21 7.70
N ASP A 182 1.53 -25.70 7.41
CA ASP A 182 2.36 -26.38 8.41
C ASP A 182 2.70 -25.42 9.56
N ILE A 183 2.92 -24.15 9.23
CA ILE A 183 3.19 -23.10 10.21
C ILE A 183 2.62 -21.75 9.75
N VAL A 184 2.05 -21.03 10.72
CA VAL A 184 1.49 -19.68 10.55
C VAL A 184 2.29 -18.70 11.39
N ILE A 185 3.11 -17.89 10.71
CA ILE A 185 4.08 -16.99 11.30
C ILE A 185 3.58 -15.54 11.14
N LEU A 186 3.35 -14.89 12.28
CA LEU A 186 3.01 -13.47 12.39
C LEU A 186 4.20 -12.73 13.01
N LYS A 187 4.33 -11.44 12.69
CA LYS A 187 5.41 -10.60 13.21
C LYS A 187 5.32 -10.48 14.72
N GLU A 188 6.25 -11.13 15.41
CA GLU A 188 6.45 -10.94 16.83
C GLU A 188 7.14 -9.58 17.03
N THR A 189 6.48 -8.67 17.76
CA THR A 189 7.20 -7.49 18.29
C THR A 189 8.22 -8.04 19.28
N PRO A 190 9.51 -7.68 19.21
CA PRO A 190 10.47 -8.10 20.22
C PRO A 190 9.99 -7.58 21.58
N THR A 191 9.34 -8.44 22.36
CA THR A 191 9.21 -8.23 23.79
C THR A 191 10.57 -8.55 24.38
N ARG A 192 11.36 -7.49 24.60
CA ARG A 192 12.73 -7.51 25.16
C ARG A 192 13.78 -8.16 24.26
N GLU A 193 14.82 -7.37 23.96
CA GLU A 193 16.16 -7.79 23.56
C GLU A 193 16.23 -9.05 22.68
N SER A 194 15.86 -8.91 21.40
CA SER A 194 16.16 -9.96 20.42
C SER A 194 17.61 -9.82 19.93
N PRO A 195 18.45 -10.88 19.99
CA PRO A 195 19.81 -10.86 19.46
C PRO A 195 19.88 -10.80 17.93
N LEU A 196 18.76 -10.97 17.21
CA LEU A 196 18.68 -10.66 15.76
C LEU A 196 18.82 -9.17 15.46
N LEU A 197 18.66 -8.33 16.50
CA LEU A 197 18.77 -6.88 16.45
C LEU A 197 19.83 -6.49 17.48
N SER A 198 21.09 -6.81 17.19
CA SER A 198 22.16 -6.05 17.82
C SER A 198 21.89 -4.57 17.51
N PRO A 199 21.64 -3.69 18.50
CA PRO A 199 21.76 -2.28 18.24
C PRO A 199 23.21 -2.13 17.79
N ALA A 200 23.44 -1.68 16.56
CA ALA A 200 24.74 -1.09 16.25
C ALA A 200 25.00 -0.10 17.39
N VAL A 201 26.01 -0.40 18.22
CA VAL A 201 26.41 0.40 19.37
C VAL A 201 26.70 1.77 18.82
N SER A 202 25.70 2.64 18.85
CA SER A 202 25.90 4.06 18.63
C SER A 202 26.63 4.52 19.89
N PRO A 203 27.85 5.06 19.79
CA PRO A 203 28.51 5.62 20.95
C PRO A 203 27.57 6.64 21.59
N MET A 204 27.48 6.56 22.92
CA MET A 204 26.63 7.36 23.82
C MET A 204 26.18 8.71 23.22
N PRO A 205 24.87 9.04 23.23
CA PRO A 205 24.41 10.33 22.74
C PRO A 205 25.03 11.44 23.59
N SER A 206 25.63 12.41 22.91
CA SER A 206 26.03 13.66 23.54
C SER A 206 24.78 14.38 24.09
N PRO A 207 24.87 15.15 25.19
CA PRO A 207 23.73 15.86 25.75
C PRO A 207 23.11 16.78 24.70
N GLY A 208 21.87 16.51 24.29
CA GLY A 208 21.13 17.31 23.29
C GLY A 208 20.56 16.54 22.09
N MET A 209 20.84 15.24 21.94
CA MET A 209 20.15 14.41 20.93
C MET A 209 18.85 13.81 21.50
N VAL A 210 17.75 14.05 20.79
CA VAL A 210 16.46 13.37 20.97
C VAL A 210 16.67 11.86 20.85
N PRO A 211 16.15 11.02 21.76
CA PRO A 211 16.31 9.58 21.66
C PRO A 211 15.72 9.08 20.35
N THR A 212 16.55 8.49 19.48
CA THR A 212 16.07 7.72 18.34
C THR A 212 15.37 6.49 18.89
N THR A 213 14.05 6.44 18.71
CA THR A 213 13.23 5.27 19.02
C THR A 213 13.84 4.04 18.35
N PRO A 214 13.90 2.88 19.04
CA PRO A 214 14.36 1.65 18.42
C PRO A 214 13.46 1.36 17.22
N THR A 215 14.02 1.46 16.02
CA THR A 215 13.30 1.19 14.78
C THR A 215 12.90 -0.27 14.80
N SER A 216 11.59 -0.53 14.88
CA SER A 216 11.06 -1.88 14.62
C SER A 216 11.62 -2.34 13.27
N PRO A 217 12.12 -3.60 13.15
CA PRO A 217 12.66 -4.08 11.89
C PRO A 217 11.63 -3.89 10.78
N LEU A 218 12.08 -3.45 9.60
CA LEU A 218 11.18 -3.30 8.46
C LEU A 218 10.59 -4.68 8.16
N THR A 219 9.35 -4.73 7.65
CA THR A 219 8.65 -6.00 7.35
C THR A 219 9.51 -6.96 6.51
N PHE A 220 10.32 -6.41 5.60
CA PHE A 220 11.29 -7.14 4.80
C PHE A 220 12.29 -7.92 5.68
N ASP A 221 12.94 -7.24 6.61
CA ASP A 221 14.01 -7.78 7.47
C ASP A 221 13.51 -8.98 8.28
N TYR A 222 12.32 -8.82 8.87
CA TYR A 222 11.63 -9.88 9.60
C TYR A 222 11.37 -11.10 8.71
N LYS A 223 10.84 -10.90 7.49
CA LYS A 223 10.53 -12.01 6.58
C LYS A 223 11.79 -12.78 6.17
N MET A 224 12.87 -12.07 5.85
CA MET A 224 14.13 -12.70 5.44
C MET A 224 14.82 -13.44 6.59
N GLY A 225 14.74 -12.92 7.83
CA GLY A 225 15.18 -13.65 9.01
C GLY A 225 14.44 -14.99 9.19
N VAL A 226 13.12 -15.00 8.99
CA VAL A 226 12.32 -16.24 9.03
C VAL A 226 12.74 -17.21 7.92
N VAL A 227 13.02 -16.72 6.71
CA VAL A 227 13.51 -17.56 5.60
C VAL A 227 14.84 -18.23 5.97
N GLU A 228 15.82 -17.47 6.45
CA GLU A 228 17.13 -18.00 6.88
C GLU A 228 17.02 -19.04 8.00
N ASP A 229 16.22 -18.75 9.03
CA ASP A 229 15.97 -19.68 10.12
C ASP A 229 15.31 -20.96 9.62
N THR A 230 14.37 -20.86 8.68
CA THR A 230 13.65 -22.02 8.13
C THR A 230 14.56 -22.91 7.28
N ILE A 231 15.36 -22.34 6.38
CA ILE A 231 16.30 -23.11 5.54
C ILE A 231 17.48 -23.69 6.32
N THR A 232 17.77 -23.14 7.51
CA THR A 232 18.75 -23.69 8.43
C THR A 232 18.15 -24.81 9.27
N ALA A 233 16.88 -24.67 9.69
CA ALA A 233 16.16 -25.71 10.41
C ALA A 233 15.92 -26.97 9.55
N PHE A 234 15.65 -26.78 8.25
CA PHE A 234 15.43 -27.85 7.27
C PHE A 234 16.53 -27.79 6.21
N SER A 235 17.67 -28.41 6.50
CA SER A 235 18.89 -28.33 5.68
C SER A 235 18.74 -28.88 4.27
N ASP A 236 17.75 -29.75 4.04
CA ASP A 236 17.47 -30.40 2.76
C ASP A 236 16.71 -29.52 1.78
N ILE A 237 16.24 -28.33 2.20
CA ILE A 237 15.57 -27.38 1.31
C ILE A 237 16.52 -26.97 0.18
N ARG A 238 16.05 -27.12 -1.06
CA ARG A 238 16.73 -26.74 -2.32
C ARG A 238 15.93 -25.74 -3.13
N GLU A 239 14.63 -25.62 -2.88
CA GLU A 239 13.73 -24.75 -3.64
C GLU A 239 13.01 -23.79 -2.70
N ILE A 240 12.99 -22.50 -3.04
CA ILE A 240 12.28 -21.47 -2.29
C ILE A 240 11.33 -20.76 -3.24
N VAL A 241 10.06 -20.70 -2.88
CA VAL A 241 9.06 -19.93 -3.62
C VAL A 241 8.24 -19.05 -2.69
N MET A 242 8.04 -17.80 -3.09
CA MET A 242 7.34 -16.80 -2.29
C MET A 242 6.27 -16.09 -3.11
N TRP A 243 5.11 -15.81 -2.51
CA TRP A 243 4.05 -14.99 -3.10
C TRP A 243 3.78 -13.77 -2.22
N ASP A 244 3.77 -12.56 -2.81
CA ASP A 244 3.50 -11.29 -2.13
C ASP A 244 2.84 -10.27 -3.08
N ASP A 245 2.08 -9.32 -2.55
CA ASP A 245 1.31 -8.33 -3.32
C ASP A 245 2.10 -7.05 -3.62
N ARG A 246 3.17 -6.79 -2.86
CA ARG A 246 3.87 -5.51 -2.95
C ARG A 246 5.05 -5.63 -3.89
N VAL A 247 4.95 -4.97 -5.04
CA VAL A 247 6.03 -4.82 -6.04
C VAL A 247 7.39 -4.50 -5.38
N ASN A 248 7.45 -3.47 -4.54
CA ASN A 248 8.71 -3.10 -3.86
C ASN A 248 9.24 -4.16 -2.88
N GLN A 249 8.36 -4.95 -2.25
CA GLN A 249 8.80 -6.07 -1.42
C GLN A 249 9.26 -7.22 -2.30
N CYS A 250 8.52 -7.54 -3.36
CA CYS A 250 8.87 -8.58 -4.32
C CYS A 250 10.25 -8.34 -4.93
N GLU A 251 10.53 -7.11 -5.35
CA GLU A 251 11.83 -6.68 -5.86
C GLU A 251 12.96 -6.96 -4.86
N ARG A 252 12.81 -6.46 -3.63
CA ARG A 252 13.82 -6.66 -2.57
C ARG A 252 13.98 -8.13 -2.21
N MET A 253 12.90 -8.89 -2.14
CA MET A 253 12.93 -10.33 -1.82
C MET A 253 13.60 -11.12 -2.93
N GLN A 254 13.31 -10.82 -4.21
CA GLN A 254 13.94 -11.50 -5.33
C GLN A 254 15.45 -11.23 -5.35
N HIS A 255 15.89 -9.97 -5.16
CA HIS A 255 17.32 -9.67 -5.04
C HIS A 255 17.99 -10.41 -3.88
N TYR A 256 17.32 -10.49 -2.72
CA TYR A 256 17.85 -11.23 -1.58
C TYR A 256 17.97 -12.73 -1.87
N LEU A 257 16.96 -13.31 -2.52
CA LEU A 257 16.94 -14.72 -2.91
C LEU A 257 17.98 -15.03 -4.00
N ASP A 258 18.21 -14.13 -4.95
CA ASP A 258 19.29 -14.27 -5.95
C ASP A 258 20.67 -14.27 -5.26
N ALA A 259 20.86 -13.37 -4.29
CA ALA A 259 22.08 -13.35 -3.47
C ALA A 259 22.19 -14.61 -2.58
N LEU A 260 21.07 -15.17 -2.10
CA LEU A 260 21.03 -16.41 -1.33
C LEU A 260 21.44 -17.60 -2.20
N LEU A 261 20.89 -17.68 -3.40
CA LEU A 261 21.23 -18.69 -4.40
C LEU A 261 22.74 -18.68 -4.67
N ALA A 262 23.32 -17.50 -4.92
CA ALA A 262 24.75 -17.34 -5.17
C ALA A 262 25.64 -17.77 -4.00
N ARG A 263 25.28 -17.42 -2.75
CA ARG A 263 26.07 -17.79 -1.55
C ARG A 263 25.83 -19.21 -1.06
N SER A 264 24.78 -19.87 -1.54
CA SER A 264 24.42 -21.22 -1.10
C SER A 264 25.33 -22.32 -1.64
N ASN A 265 26.26 -22.00 -2.55
CA ASN A 265 27.19 -22.94 -3.21
C ASN A 265 26.47 -24.17 -3.81
N GLY A 266 25.30 -23.96 -4.42
CA GLY A 266 24.51 -25.02 -5.07
C GLY A 266 23.60 -25.82 -4.13
N ARG A 267 23.55 -25.49 -2.84
CA ARG A 267 22.57 -26.07 -1.90
C ARG A 267 21.15 -25.64 -2.27
N ILE A 268 20.94 -24.34 -2.49
CA ILE A 268 19.69 -23.84 -3.07
C ILE A 268 19.86 -23.88 -4.59
N THR A 269 18.87 -24.41 -5.27
CA THR A 269 18.86 -24.61 -6.73
C THR A 269 17.88 -23.65 -7.42
N THR A 270 16.77 -23.32 -6.76
CA THR A 270 15.77 -22.38 -7.26
C THR A 270 15.26 -21.48 -6.14
N ALA A 271 15.06 -20.20 -6.44
CA ALA A 271 14.57 -19.21 -5.48
C ALA A 271 13.79 -18.10 -6.21
N ASP A 272 12.46 -18.19 -6.20
CA ASP A 272 11.59 -17.33 -7.01
C ASP A 272 10.53 -16.62 -6.16
N VAL A 273 10.34 -15.32 -6.44
CA VAL A 273 9.22 -14.54 -5.91
C VAL A 273 8.20 -14.34 -7.02
N TYR A 274 6.91 -14.48 -6.69
CA TYR A 274 5.79 -14.26 -7.58
C TYR A 274 4.96 -13.09 -7.05
N HIS A 275 4.81 -12.05 -7.88
CA HIS A 275 3.97 -10.91 -7.52
C HIS A 275 2.50 -11.24 -7.79
N MET A 276 1.69 -11.03 -6.76
CA MET A 276 0.24 -11.17 -6.81
C MET A 276 -0.39 -9.80 -7.07
N PRO A 277 -1.09 -9.60 -8.18
CA PRO A 277 -1.83 -8.36 -8.39
C PRO A 277 -2.81 -8.14 -7.24
N PRO A 278 -2.75 -7.00 -6.52
CA PRO A 278 -3.58 -6.80 -5.34
C PRO A 278 -5.05 -6.65 -5.73
N GLU A 279 -5.92 -7.49 -5.18
CA GLU A 279 -7.37 -7.27 -5.22
C GLU A 279 -7.80 -6.47 -3.98
N THR A 280 -7.77 -5.14 -4.10
CA THR A 280 -8.04 -4.25 -2.96
C THR A 280 -9.54 -4.18 -2.66
N ILE A 281 -9.88 -4.24 -1.37
CA ILE A 281 -11.18 -3.85 -0.86
C ILE A 281 -11.05 -2.64 0.07
N TYR A 282 -12.14 -1.90 0.24
CA TYR A 282 -12.26 -0.78 1.16
C TYR A 282 -13.39 -1.04 2.14
N MET A 283 -13.29 -0.47 3.34
CA MET A 283 -14.38 -0.56 4.32
C MET A 283 -15.57 0.28 3.86
N ARG A 284 -16.75 0.06 4.45
CA ARG A 284 -17.86 1.02 4.29
C ARG A 284 -17.40 2.40 4.78
N GLU A 285 -17.67 3.44 4.00
CA GLU A 285 -17.13 4.78 4.27
C GLU A 285 -17.40 5.27 5.69
N SER A 286 -18.61 5.02 6.22
CA SER A 286 -18.96 5.39 7.61
C SER A 286 -18.12 4.67 8.66
N SER A 287 -17.90 3.36 8.48
CA SER A 287 -17.08 2.54 9.38
C SER A 287 -15.61 2.93 9.29
N GLU A 288 -15.12 3.18 8.08
CA GLU A 288 -13.73 3.60 7.86
C GLU A 288 -13.46 4.95 8.50
N ARG A 289 -14.36 5.92 8.28
CA ARG A 289 -14.26 7.24 8.91
C ARG A 289 -14.20 7.09 10.42
N LYS A 290 -15.14 6.35 11.02
CA LYS A 290 -15.14 6.11 12.45
C LYS A 290 -13.80 5.54 12.93
N LEU A 291 -13.29 4.48 12.30
CA LEU A 291 -12.04 3.84 12.71
C LEU A 291 -10.84 4.77 12.61
N VAL A 292 -10.74 5.56 11.54
CA VAL A 292 -9.63 6.51 11.37
C VAL A 292 -9.70 7.65 12.40
N TYR A 293 -10.90 8.15 12.71
CA TYR A 293 -11.06 9.12 13.80
C TYR A 293 -10.67 8.51 15.16
N ASP A 294 -11.02 7.25 15.43
CA ASP A 294 -10.59 6.54 16.64
C ASP A 294 -9.05 6.45 16.69
N PHE A 295 -8.38 6.07 15.60
CA PHE A 295 -6.90 6.02 15.54
C PHE A 295 -6.24 7.36 15.84
N VAL A 296 -6.78 8.44 15.26
CA VAL A 296 -6.25 9.79 15.49
C VAL A 296 -6.48 10.24 16.94
N ALA A 297 -7.65 9.96 17.51
CA ALA A 297 -7.94 10.25 18.91
C ALA A 297 -6.97 9.50 19.84
N GLU A 298 -6.80 8.18 19.64
CA GLU A 298 -5.87 7.36 20.43
C GLU A 298 -4.42 7.81 20.29
N TYR A 299 -4.00 8.24 19.10
CA TYR A 299 -2.68 8.83 18.89
C TYR A 299 -2.53 10.14 19.67
N ASN A 300 -3.52 11.03 19.58
CA ASN A 300 -3.50 12.32 20.27
C ASN A 300 -3.49 12.15 21.80
N ASP A 301 -4.20 11.16 22.34
CA ASP A 301 -4.19 10.83 23.77
C ASP A 301 -2.80 10.34 24.25
N ARG A 302 -2.11 9.54 23.42
CA ARG A 302 -0.71 9.15 23.69
C ARG A 302 0.21 10.36 23.70
N VAL A 303 0.12 11.24 22.71
CA VAL A 303 0.93 12.48 22.65
C VAL A 303 0.65 13.38 23.84
N ARG A 304 -0.62 13.53 24.23
CA ARG A 304 -1.04 14.31 25.39
C ARG A 304 -0.43 13.78 26.68
N THR A 305 -0.47 12.46 26.87
CA THR A 305 0.12 11.81 28.04
C THR A 305 1.64 11.98 28.07
N MET A 306 2.32 11.79 26.94
CA MET A 306 3.77 11.96 26.83
C MET A 306 4.23 13.42 27.06
N SER A 307 3.42 14.39 26.65
CA SER A 307 3.71 15.83 26.84
C SER A 307 3.34 16.35 28.22
N GLY A 308 2.63 15.57 29.05
CA GLY A 308 2.09 16.03 30.34
C GLY A 308 1.05 17.14 30.20
N ASN A 309 0.47 17.35 29.00
CA ASN A 309 -0.50 18.40 28.76
C ASN A 309 -1.87 18.02 29.31
N THR A 310 -2.36 18.75 30.33
CA THR A 310 -3.67 18.53 30.96
C THR A 310 -4.80 19.34 30.32
N ASP A 311 -4.50 20.26 29.40
CA ASP A 311 -5.48 21.13 28.75
C ASP A 311 -6.20 20.39 27.62
N MET A 312 -7.43 19.96 27.89
CA MET A 312 -8.29 19.28 26.91
C MET A 312 -8.86 20.21 25.84
N SER A 313 -8.74 21.53 25.99
CA SER A 313 -9.28 22.51 25.03
C SER A 313 -8.39 22.70 23.81
N GLN A 314 -7.12 22.29 23.87
CA GLN A 314 -6.15 22.41 22.78
C GLN A 314 -5.46 21.09 22.48
N LEU A 315 -5.07 20.91 21.22
CA LEU A 315 -4.21 19.81 20.81
C LEU A 315 -2.74 20.14 21.18
N PRO A 316 -2.01 19.24 21.85
CA PRO A 316 -0.61 19.46 22.17
C PRO A 316 0.26 19.47 20.91
N GLU A 317 1.46 20.05 21.00
CA GLU A 317 2.49 19.90 19.96
C GLU A 317 2.74 18.42 19.67
N GLY A 318 2.84 18.08 18.38
CA GLY A 318 2.98 16.70 17.93
C GLY A 318 1.67 15.94 17.74
N ALA A 319 0.53 16.45 18.23
CA ALA A 319 -0.78 15.86 17.96
C ALA A 319 -1.18 16.05 16.50
N LEU A 320 -2.21 15.32 16.07
CA LEU A 320 -2.76 15.37 14.73
C LEU A 320 -4.06 16.17 14.71
N GLU A 321 -4.08 17.19 13.87
CA GLU A 321 -5.26 17.97 13.54
C GLU A 321 -5.85 17.48 12.21
N MET A 322 -7.08 16.99 12.27
CA MET A 322 -7.82 16.52 11.09
C MET A 322 -8.45 17.69 10.36
N SER A 323 -8.28 17.75 9.04
CA SER A 323 -8.90 18.79 8.19
C SER A 323 -9.38 18.21 6.87
N VAL A 324 -10.44 18.79 6.33
CA VAL A 324 -10.97 18.44 5.00
C VAL A 324 -10.46 19.46 3.99
N TYR A 325 -10.01 18.99 2.83
CA TYR A 325 -9.60 19.85 1.73
C TYR A 325 -10.13 19.34 0.39
N SER A 326 -10.37 20.27 -0.53
CA SER A 326 -10.77 19.97 -1.90
C SER A 326 -9.53 19.60 -2.71
N SER A 327 -9.46 18.35 -3.17
CA SER A 327 -8.31 17.85 -3.93
C SER A 327 -8.36 18.29 -5.40
N TYR A 328 -9.56 18.35 -5.98
CA TYR A 328 -9.82 18.87 -7.32
C TYR A 328 -11.30 19.22 -7.47
N THR A 329 -11.58 20.13 -8.40
CA THR A 329 -12.93 20.46 -8.86
C THR A 329 -13.16 19.86 -10.23
N ALA A 330 -14.33 19.25 -10.43
CA ALA A 330 -14.64 18.46 -11.62
C ALA A 330 -16.13 18.45 -11.96
N ILE A 331 -16.46 18.01 -13.17
CA ILE A 331 -17.82 17.63 -13.54
C ILE A 331 -17.98 16.12 -13.29
N PHE A 332 -18.71 15.74 -12.24
CA PHE A 332 -18.95 14.35 -11.87
C PHE A 332 -20.12 13.77 -12.64
N LEU A 333 -19.88 12.68 -13.36
CA LEU A 333 -20.90 12.05 -14.19
C LEU A 333 -22.00 11.38 -13.34
N THR A 334 -23.23 11.49 -13.82
CA THR A 334 -24.37 10.72 -13.31
C THR A 334 -24.18 9.23 -13.56
N SER A 335 -24.71 8.35 -12.70
CA SER A 335 -24.60 6.88 -12.85
C SER A 335 -25.06 6.37 -14.22
N ARG A 336 -26.08 7.01 -14.81
CA ARG A 336 -26.55 6.74 -16.17
C ARG A 336 -25.48 7.05 -17.21
N SER A 337 -24.83 8.20 -17.11
CA SER A 337 -23.77 8.64 -18.02
C SER A 337 -22.50 7.80 -17.87
N LYS A 338 -22.13 7.41 -16.64
CA LYS A 338 -21.04 6.45 -16.40
C LYS A 338 -21.30 5.14 -17.13
N SER A 339 -22.50 4.58 -16.95
CA SER A 339 -22.91 3.31 -17.56
C SER A 339 -22.96 3.39 -19.09
N LEU A 340 -23.46 4.51 -19.62
CA LEU A 340 -23.52 4.76 -21.06
C LEU A 340 -22.10 4.81 -21.67
N LEU A 341 -21.19 5.56 -21.04
CA LEU A 341 -19.82 5.69 -21.50
C LEU A 341 -19.08 4.34 -21.47
N GLN A 342 -19.21 3.58 -20.37
CA GLN A 342 -18.58 2.26 -20.22
C GLN A 342 -19.11 1.20 -21.19
N ARG A 343 -20.34 1.36 -21.71
CA ARG A 343 -20.91 0.48 -22.74
C ARG A 343 -20.49 0.90 -24.15
N SER A 344 -20.34 2.21 -24.37
CA SER A 344 -20.01 2.79 -25.68
C SER A 344 -18.53 2.62 -26.02
N VAL A 345 -17.66 2.66 -25.02
CA VAL A 345 -16.21 2.53 -25.17
C VAL A 345 -15.75 1.18 -24.63
N ARG A 346 -15.26 0.32 -25.52
CA ARG A 346 -14.72 -0.99 -25.15
C ARG A 346 -13.36 -0.82 -24.48
N SER A 347 -13.16 -1.54 -23.38
CA SER A 347 -11.87 -1.68 -22.70
C SER A 347 -11.57 -3.17 -22.45
N PRO A 348 -10.28 -3.55 -22.28
CA PRO A 348 -9.94 -4.88 -21.82
C PRO A 348 -10.62 -5.21 -20.49
N GLN A 349 -11.05 -6.47 -20.32
CA GLN A 349 -11.75 -6.91 -19.10
C GLN A 349 -10.87 -6.84 -17.85
N SER A 350 -9.56 -7.02 -18.01
CA SER A 350 -8.58 -6.93 -16.93
C SER A 350 -8.26 -5.51 -16.49
N TRP A 351 -8.77 -4.48 -17.19
CA TRP A 351 -8.51 -3.09 -16.85
C TRP A 351 -9.56 -2.56 -15.89
N VAL A 352 -9.13 -1.66 -15.02
CA VAL A 352 -10.04 -0.93 -14.15
C VAL A 352 -10.83 0.05 -14.99
N LYS A 353 -12.15 -0.06 -14.93
CA LYS A 353 -13.05 0.90 -15.56
C LYS A 353 -13.12 2.15 -14.70
N SER A 354 -12.79 3.28 -15.30
CA SER A 354 -13.02 4.61 -14.74
C SER A 354 -14.09 5.28 -15.59
N ALA A 355 -14.96 6.11 -15.05
CA ALA A 355 -15.89 6.91 -15.86
C ALA A 355 -16.50 7.97 -14.97
N ASP A 356 -15.70 8.55 -14.08
CA ASP A 356 -16.26 9.20 -12.91
C ASP A 356 -16.50 10.68 -13.13
N HIS A 357 -15.58 11.36 -13.80
CA HIS A 357 -15.60 12.81 -13.92
C HIS A 357 -14.70 13.32 -15.06
N MET A 358 -14.89 14.58 -15.43
CA MET A 358 -13.93 15.40 -16.16
C MET A 358 -13.33 16.43 -15.19
N SER A 359 -12.02 16.39 -14.96
CA SER A 359 -11.34 17.34 -14.08
C SER A 359 -11.30 18.73 -14.69
N ILE A 360 -11.53 19.76 -13.88
CA ILE A 360 -11.47 21.17 -14.30
C ILE A 360 -10.16 21.79 -13.83
N VAL A 361 -9.93 21.74 -12.51
CA VAL A 361 -8.78 22.34 -11.82
C VAL A 361 -8.40 21.48 -10.61
N LEU A 362 -7.12 21.52 -10.21
CA LEU A 362 -6.64 20.94 -8.95
C LEU A 362 -6.91 21.91 -7.81
N GLY A 363 -7.36 21.40 -6.66
CA GLY A 363 -7.82 22.25 -5.56
C GLY A 363 -9.26 22.73 -5.73
N PRO A 364 -9.72 23.63 -4.83
CA PRO A 364 -11.03 24.27 -4.92
C PRO A 364 -11.09 25.31 -6.05
N ALA A 365 -12.30 25.63 -6.51
CA ALA A 365 -12.55 26.65 -7.54
C ALA A 365 -13.68 27.59 -7.11
N SER A 366 -13.52 28.90 -7.35
CA SER A 366 -14.61 29.85 -7.18
C SER A 366 -15.62 29.75 -8.33
N ASP A 367 -16.86 30.18 -8.09
CA ASP A 367 -17.87 30.24 -9.16
C ASP A 367 -17.43 31.13 -10.33
N GLU A 368 -16.65 32.18 -10.08
CA GLU A 368 -16.07 33.02 -11.13
C GLU A 368 -15.07 32.25 -12.01
N ASP A 369 -14.16 31.48 -11.40
CA ASP A 369 -13.20 30.63 -12.15
C ASP A 369 -13.95 29.54 -12.93
N LEU A 370 -14.99 28.93 -12.34
CA LEU A 370 -15.82 27.92 -12.99
C LEU A 370 -16.62 28.49 -14.17
N LEU A 371 -17.20 29.68 -14.03
CA LEU A 371 -17.89 30.38 -15.13
C LEU A 371 -16.94 30.65 -16.29
N ASN A 372 -15.72 31.11 -16.00
CA ASN A 372 -14.72 31.36 -17.03
C ASN A 372 -14.24 30.08 -17.73
N ARG A 373 -14.14 28.96 -17.01
CA ARG A 373 -13.61 27.69 -17.54
C ARG A 373 -14.65 26.83 -18.24
N ILE A 374 -15.86 26.75 -17.70
CA ILE A 374 -16.89 25.80 -18.12
C ILE A 374 -18.30 26.40 -18.18
N GLY A 375 -18.46 27.68 -17.82
CA GLY A 375 -19.74 28.41 -17.94
C GLY A 375 -20.82 28.02 -16.97
N ALA A 376 -20.44 27.27 -15.94
CA ALA A 376 -21.32 26.74 -14.91
C ALA A 376 -20.78 27.11 -13.54
N VAL A 377 -21.62 27.04 -12.53
CA VAL A 377 -21.24 27.25 -11.12
C VAL A 377 -21.24 25.94 -10.32
N MET A 378 -20.74 25.99 -9.09
CA MET A 378 -20.73 24.83 -8.20
C MET A 378 -22.14 24.24 -8.01
N GLY A 379 -22.27 22.92 -8.10
CA GLY A 379 -23.53 22.21 -7.97
C GLY A 379 -24.45 22.24 -9.21
N GLU A 380 -24.11 23.00 -10.25
CA GLU A 380 -24.90 23.05 -11.48
C GLU A 380 -24.82 21.73 -12.26
N ARG A 381 -25.96 21.33 -12.84
CA ARG A 381 -26.03 20.21 -13.78
C ARG A 381 -25.69 20.68 -15.19
N VAL A 382 -24.80 19.96 -15.85
CA VAL A 382 -24.34 20.29 -17.20
C VAL A 382 -24.30 19.06 -18.09
N GLU A 383 -24.40 19.27 -19.40
CA GLU A 383 -24.16 18.22 -20.39
C GLU A 383 -22.73 18.33 -20.93
N LEU A 384 -22.11 17.19 -21.20
CA LEU A 384 -20.78 17.09 -21.79
C LEU A 384 -20.92 16.40 -23.15
N GLU A 385 -20.50 17.07 -24.21
CA GLU A 385 -20.40 16.49 -25.53
C GLU A 385 -19.03 15.84 -25.69
N VAL A 386 -19.02 14.55 -25.98
CA VAL A 386 -17.83 13.73 -26.17
C VAL A 386 -17.75 13.34 -27.63
N ASP A 387 -16.64 13.65 -28.30
CA ASP A 387 -16.55 13.51 -29.76
C ASP A 387 -15.47 12.53 -30.25
N SER A 388 -14.52 12.20 -29.39
CA SER A 388 -13.35 11.41 -29.77
C SER A 388 -12.82 10.56 -28.63
N ILE A 389 -12.12 9.49 -29.02
CA ILE A 389 -11.46 8.53 -28.16
C ILE A 389 -9.95 8.64 -28.32
N GLY A 390 -9.25 8.58 -27.19
CA GLY A 390 -7.80 8.60 -27.10
C GLY A 390 -7.30 7.37 -26.35
N THR A 391 -6.19 6.80 -26.82
CA THR A 391 -5.62 5.60 -26.22
C THR A 391 -4.10 5.69 -26.16
N ILE A 392 -3.51 5.31 -25.03
CA ILE A 392 -2.09 4.95 -24.95
C ILE A 392 -2.04 3.42 -24.89
N ALA A 393 -1.35 2.81 -25.85
CA ALA A 393 -1.32 1.36 -26.01
C ALA A 393 -0.91 0.67 -24.71
N ASN A 394 -1.71 -0.32 -24.31
CA ASN A 394 -1.52 -1.10 -23.07
C ASN A 394 -1.52 -0.31 -21.75
N THR A 395 -2.02 0.93 -21.75
CA THR A 395 -1.95 1.84 -20.61
C THR A 395 -3.31 2.43 -20.22
N VAL A 396 -3.91 3.27 -21.06
CA VAL A 396 -5.12 4.04 -20.71
C VAL A 396 -5.99 4.31 -21.93
N ILE A 397 -7.30 4.34 -21.71
CA ILE A 397 -8.33 4.75 -22.66
C ILE A 397 -9.10 5.92 -22.03
N ALA A 398 -9.26 7.00 -22.78
CA ALA A 398 -10.05 8.16 -22.39
C ALA A 398 -10.87 8.68 -23.57
N VAL A 399 -11.84 9.52 -23.27
CA VAL A 399 -12.62 10.24 -24.27
C VAL A 399 -12.48 11.75 -24.10
N ARG A 400 -12.46 12.49 -25.19
CA ARG A 400 -12.34 13.96 -25.18
C ARG A 400 -13.72 14.59 -25.04
N VAL A 401 -13.82 15.57 -24.16
CA VAL A 401 -14.98 16.45 -24.05
C VAL A 401 -14.73 17.67 -24.95
N SER A 402 -15.51 17.79 -26.01
CA SER A 402 -15.40 18.91 -26.96
C SER A 402 -16.16 20.14 -26.51
N GLN A 403 -17.30 19.93 -25.85
CA GLN A 403 -18.14 21.01 -25.33
C GLN A 403 -18.74 20.63 -23.98
N VAL A 404 -18.92 21.63 -23.13
CA VAL A 404 -19.82 21.58 -21.98
C VAL A 404 -20.99 22.52 -22.28
N ARG A 405 -22.20 22.07 -21.96
CA ARG A 405 -23.45 22.80 -22.19
C ARG A 405 -24.09 23.15 -20.84
N PRO A 406 -23.66 24.26 -20.22
CA PRO A 406 -24.36 24.88 -19.11
C PRO A 406 -25.65 25.58 -19.56
N ARG A 407 -26.40 26.15 -18.61
CA ARG A 407 -27.62 26.93 -18.93
C ARG A 407 -27.39 28.09 -19.90
N ASN A 408 -26.19 28.66 -19.90
CA ASN A 408 -25.85 29.84 -20.70
C ASN A 408 -25.39 29.52 -22.14
N GLY A 409 -25.51 28.25 -22.57
CA GLY A 409 -25.16 27.81 -23.91
C GLY A 409 -23.84 27.03 -23.99
N PRO A 410 -23.57 26.36 -25.12
CA PRO A 410 -22.41 25.49 -25.28
C PRO A 410 -21.11 26.29 -25.27
N MET A 411 -20.08 25.73 -24.63
CA MET A 411 -18.73 26.26 -24.70
C MET A 411 -17.66 25.18 -24.69
N VAL A 412 -16.47 25.54 -25.14
CA VAL A 412 -15.28 24.68 -25.07
C VAL A 412 -14.66 24.80 -23.68
N PRO A 413 -14.52 23.70 -22.91
CA PRO A 413 -13.94 23.76 -21.57
C PRO A 413 -12.48 24.21 -21.57
N GLN A 414 -12.11 25.08 -20.62
CA GLN A 414 -10.73 25.52 -20.40
C GLN A 414 -10.10 24.81 -19.18
N THR A 415 -9.46 23.68 -19.44
CA THR A 415 -8.75 22.86 -18.44
C THR A 415 -7.24 22.95 -18.60
N PHE A 416 -6.46 22.43 -17.63
CA PHE A 416 -4.99 22.45 -17.70
C PHE A 416 -4.41 21.59 -18.83
N ASP A 417 -5.14 20.56 -19.24
CA ASP A 417 -4.83 19.67 -20.36
C ASP A 417 -6.05 19.56 -21.30
N THR A 418 -6.00 18.65 -22.27
CA THR A 418 -7.17 18.37 -23.12
C THR A 418 -8.35 17.93 -22.24
N PRO A 419 -9.52 18.58 -22.28
CA PRO A 419 -10.66 18.17 -21.46
C PRO A 419 -11.06 16.73 -21.80
N HIS A 420 -10.97 15.83 -20.81
CA HIS A 420 -11.16 14.41 -21.05
C HIS A 420 -11.75 13.69 -19.85
N ILE A 421 -12.33 12.52 -20.12
CA ILE A 421 -12.83 11.58 -19.11
C ILE A 421 -12.06 10.28 -19.30
N THR A 422 -11.36 9.83 -18.27
CA THR A 422 -10.71 8.51 -18.30
C THR A 422 -11.76 7.42 -18.24
N VAL A 423 -11.70 6.48 -19.20
CA VAL A 423 -12.68 5.38 -19.32
C VAL A 423 -12.14 4.05 -18.77
N ALA A 424 -10.85 3.79 -18.96
CA ALA A 424 -10.24 2.59 -18.41
C ALA A 424 -8.73 2.75 -18.33
N TYR A 425 -8.11 2.11 -17.35
CA TYR A 425 -6.65 2.12 -17.18
C TYR A 425 -6.13 0.77 -16.68
N ASN A 426 -4.88 0.49 -17.02
CA ASN A 426 -4.21 -0.77 -16.72
C ASN A 426 -3.55 -0.72 -15.32
N GLU A 427 -4.37 -0.70 -14.27
CA GLU A 427 -3.91 -0.72 -12.88
C GLU A 427 -2.91 -1.85 -12.57
N PRO A 428 -3.07 -3.09 -13.09
CA PRO A 428 -2.08 -4.16 -12.88
C PRO A 428 -0.66 -3.84 -13.34
N ARG A 429 -0.49 -2.85 -14.24
CA ARG A 429 0.82 -2.34 -14.67
C ARG A 429 1.25 -1.06 -13.94
N GLY A 430 0.61 -0.73 -12.82
CA GLY A 430 0.87 0.48 -12.04
C GLY A 430 0.38 1.76 -12.71
N ILE A 431 -0.49 1.67 -13.72
CA ILE A 431 -1.01 2.85 -14.41
C ILE A 431 -2.11 3.51 -13.57
N GLN A 432 -2.09 4.83 -13.52
CA GLN A 432 -3.12 5.63 -12.84
C GLN A 432 -3.97 6.40 -13.86
N PRO A 433 -5.22 6.80 -13.52
CA PRO A 433 -6.07 7.60 -14.40
C PRO A 433 -5.39 8.86 -14.95
N ALA A 434 -4.56 9.50 -14.13
CA ALA A 434 -3.83 10.72 -14.50
C ALA A 434 -2.93 10.56 -15.73
N TYR A 435 -2.58 9.33 -16.14
CA TYR A 435 -1.83 9.08 -17.38
C TYR A 435 -2.58 9.51 -18.64
N ALA A 436 -3.91 9.62 -18.60
CA ALA A 436 -4.73 10.03 -19.75
C ALA A 436 -4.36 11.42 -20.28
N ARG A 437 -3.83 12.32 -19.44
CA ARG A 437 -3.31 13.64 -19.84
C ARG A 437 -2.21 13.59 -20.92
N ASN A 438 -1.55 12.44 -21.05
CA ASN A 438 -0.43 12.25 -21.97
C ASN A 438 -0.90 11.82 -23.38
N ILE A 439 -2.20 11.60 -23.60
CA ILE A 439 -2.75 11.25 -24.91
C ILE A 439 -2.52 12.41 -25.89
N LYS A 440 -1.87 12.11 -27.03
CA LYS A 440 -1.59 13.08 -28.09
C LYS A 440 -2.49 12.94 -29.32
N THR A 441 -3.05 11.74 -29.52
CA THR A 441 -3.85 11.43 -30.70
C THR A 441 -5.26 11.04 -30.28
N TRP A 442 -6.23 11.78 -30.81
CA TRP A 442 -7.66 11.58 -30.56
C TRP A 442 -8.33 11.21 -31.88
N ARG A 443 -9.08 10.11 -31.89
CA ARG A 443 -9.80 9.61 -33.06
C ARG A 443 -11.30 9.85 -32.87
N PRO A 444 -12.05 10.28 -33.89
CA PRO A 444 -13.50 10.45 -33.76
C PRO A 444 -14.20 9.18 -33.27
N LEU A 445 -15.27 9.33 -32.50
CA LEU A 445 -16.11 8.21 -32.09
C LEU A 445 -16.89 7.61 -33.27
N ASN A 446 -16.99 6.28 -33.30
CA ASN A 446 -17.84 5.59 -34.25
C ASN A 446 -19.30 5.83 -33.88
N GLY A 447 -20.05 6.55 -34.72
CA GLY A 447 -21.46 6.86 -34.48
C GLY A 447 -21.76 8.32 -34.08
N GLY A 448 -20.76 9.21 -34.13
CA GLY A 448 -20.93 10.64 -33.82
C GLY A 448 -20.64 10.97 -32.36
N SER A 449 -21.02 12.18 -31.93
CA SER A 449 -20.79 12.63 -30.56
C SER A 449 -21.76 11.97 -29.57
N LEU A 450 -21.26 11.73 -28.36
CA LEU A 450 -22.01 11.19 -27.23
C LEU A 450 -22.26 12.31 -26.23
N VAL A 451 -23.51 12.50 -25.81
CA VAL A 451 -23.86 13.48 -24.78
C VAL A 451 -23.98 12.78 -23.42
N LEU A 452 -23.23 13.27 -22.45
CA LEU A 452 -23.20 12.81 -21.07
C LEU A 452 -23.76 13.89 -20.14
N GLN A 453 -24.24 13.50 -18.96
CA GLN A 453 -24.73 14.40 -17.93
C GLN A 453 -23.89 14.30 -16.66
N GLY A 454 -23.53 15.44 -16.09
CA GLY A 454 -22.81 15.52 -14.83
C GLY A 454 -23.18 16.73 -13.97
N ILE A 455 -22.58 16.79 -12.79
CA ILE A 455 -22.75 17.86 -11.80
C ILE A 455 -21.39 18.44 -11.48
N VAL A 456 -21.26 19.77 -11.49
CA VAL A 456 -20.05 20.47 -11.05
C VAL A 456 -19.90 20.30 -9.54
N GLY A 457 -18.74 19.85 -9.08
CA GLY A 457 -18.50 19.57 -7.67
C GLY A 457 -17.02 19.53 -7.32
N GLU A 458 -16.72 19.25 -6.06
CA GLU A 458 -15.37 19.04 -5.56
C GLU A 458 -15.19 17.62 -5.02
N HIS A 459 -14.02 17.04 -5.28
CA HIS A 459 -13.58 15.82 -4.61
C HIS A 459 -12.85 16.19 -3.32
N GLN A 460 -13.52 15.96 -2.19
CA GLN A 460 -13.01 16.28 -0.86
C GLN A 460 -12.28 15.08 -0.25
N LEU A 461 -11.12 15.36 0.35
CA LEU A 461 -10.32 14.40 1.10
C LEU A 461 -10.07 14.93 2.51
N THR A 462 -9.92 14.02 3.46
CA THR A 462 -9.51 14.34 4.83
C THR A 462 -8.02 14.06 4.99
N THR A 463 -7.29 14.99 5.60
CA THR A 463 -5.86 14.84 5.96
C THR A 463 -5.67 15.04 7.46
N ALA A 464 -4.51 14.64 7.97
CA ALA A 464 -4.07 14.90 9.33
C ALA A 464 -2.72 15.64 9.29
N ASN A 465 -2.66 16.81 9.92
CA ASN A 465 -1.44 17.60 10.03
C ASN A 465 -0.93 17.56 11.47
N ILE A 466 0.39 17.41 11.63
CA ILE A 466 1.02 17.50 12.94
C ILE A 466 0.92 18.95 13.42
N VAL A 467 0.36 19.15 14.61
CA VAL A 467 0.34 20.42 15.33
C VAL A 467 1.78 20.81 15.62
N LYS A 468 2.24 21.82 14.92
CA LYS A 468 3.58 22.39 15.09
C LYS A 468 3.57 23.37 16.25
N PRO A 469 4.70 23.60 16.91
CA PRO A 469 4.81 24.70 17.84
C PRO A 469 4.44 25.98 17.10
N VAL A 470 3.79 26.91 17.79
CA VAL A 470 3.63 28.27 17.30
C VAL A 470 5.04 28.85 17.21
N VAL A 471 5.67 28.68 16.05
CA VAL A 471 6.85 29.44 15.70
C VAL A 471 6.33 30.86 15.58
N ASP A 472 6.71 31.74 16.51
CA ASP A 472 6.57 33.18 16.32
C ASP A 472 7.07 33.45 14.91
N LYS A 473 6.14 33.79 14.00
CA LYS A 473 6.53 34.09 12.63
C LYS A 473 7.48 35.25 12.75
N ASP A 474 8.73 34.98 12.39
CA ASP A 474 9.75 35.98 12.17
C ASP A 474 9.09 37.19 11.50
N ASN A 475 9.17 38.37 12.12
CA ASN A 475 8.49 39.57 11.61
C ASN A 475 8.90 39.84 10.15
N VAL A 476 10.14 39.48 9.79
CA VAL A 476 10.67 39.53 8.42
C VAL A 476 10.93 38.11 7.91
N SER A 477 10.31 37.76 6.78
CA SER A 477 10.59 36.51 6.07
C SER A 477 11.96 36.55 5.39
N ILE A 478 12.99 36.02 6.07
CA ILE A 478 14.36 35.92 5.53
C ILE A 478 14.38 35.12 4.23
N GLY A 479 13.64 34.01 4.17
CA GLY A 479 13.52 33.22 2.94
C GLY A 479 12.91 34.03 1.79
N GLY A 480 11.92 34.87 2.08
CA GLY A 480 11.35 35.81 1.12
C GLY A 480 12.36 36.83 0.61
N LEU A 481 13.17 37.42 1.50
CA LEU A 481 14.24 38.36 1.13
C LEU A 481 15.32 37.68 0.28
N VAL A 482 15.72 36.46 0.65
CA VAL A 482 16.69 35.67 -0.14
C VAL A 482 16.15 35.39 -1.53
N CYS A 483 14.87 34.98 -1.67
CA CYS A 483 14.27 34.73 -2.98
C CYS A 483 14.12 36.01 -3.81
N GLN A 484 13.84 37.15 -3.16
CA GLN A 484 13.74 38.44 -3.83
C GLN A 484 15.11 38.90 -4.37
N ARG A 485 16.18 38.69 -3.59
CA ARG A 485 17.54 39.12 -3.94
C ARG A 485 18.25 38.14 -4.88
N TRP A 486 17.95 36.84 -4.75
CA TRP A 486 18.49 35.76 -5.56
C TRP A 486 17.38 34.83 -6.07
N PRO A 487 16.62 35.24 -7.10
CA PRO A 487 15.48 34.47 -7.63
C PRO A 487 15.85 33.11 -8.23
N SER A 488 17.13 32.90 -8.54
CA SER A 488 17.65 31.66 -9.12
C SER A 488 17.94 30.56 -8.10
N LEU A 489 17.90 30.85 -6.79
CA LEU A 489 18.09 29.83 -5.75
C LEU A 489 16.84 28.97 -5.62
N LEU A 490 17.01 27.65 -5.46
CA LEU A 490 15.92 26.69 -5.35
C LEU A 490 16.13 25.72 -4.18
N GLY A 491 15.02 25.35 -3.54
CA GLY A 491 14.96 24.26 -2.56
C GLY A 491 16.02 24.36 -1.45
N LYS A 492 16.92 23.38 -1.40
CA LYS A 492 17.96 23.24 -0.35
C LYS A 492 18.91 24.45 -0.28
N ASP A 493 19.16 25.13 -1.40
CA ASP A 493 20.11 26.25 -1.45
C ASP A 493 19.52 27.51 -0.80
N ILE A 494 18.19 27.69 -0.88
CA ILE A 494 17.47 28.71 -0.10
C ILE A 494 17.64 28.42 1.40
N GLY A 495 17.49 27.16 1.81
CA GLY A 495 17.66 26.75 3.21
C GLY A 495 19.07 27.05 3.75
N ALA A 496 20.10 26.79 2.95
CA ALA A 496 21.49 27.11 3.29
C ALA A 496 21.72 28.63 3.41
N ALA A 497 21.20 29.41 2.48
CA ALA A 497 21.29 30.88 2.50
C ALA A 497 20.58 31.48 3.72
N VAL A 498 19.35 31.04 4.01
CA VAL A 498 18.61 31.46 5.22
C VAL A 498 19.39 31.14 6.49
N THR A 499 20.03 29.97 6.55
CA THR A 499 20.86 29.57 7.69
C THR A 499 22.08 30.47 7.85
N ALA A 500 22.75 30.84 6.74
CA ALA A 500 23.90 31.75 6.75
C ALA A 500 23.51 33.16 7.20
N VAL A 501 22.38 33.70 6.70
CA VAL A 501 21.84 35.00 7.11
C VAL A 501 21.51 35.00 8.60
N ARG A 502 20.79 33.98 9.09
CA ARG A 502 20.47 33.85 10.53
C ARG A 502 21.71 33.75 11.41
N ARG A 503 22.75 33.05 10.97
CA ARG A 503 24.03 33.01 11.69
C ARG A 503 24.64 34.40 11.79
N ARG A 504 24.71 35.13 10.69
CA ARG A 504 25.33 36.47 10.65
C ARG A 504 24.50 37.54 11.37
N MET A 505 23.17 37.42 11.35
CA MET A 505 22.28 38.20 12.21
C MET A 505 22.60 37.99 13.69
N ARG A 506 22.83 36.74 14.13
CA ARG A 506 23.23 36.45 15.52
C ARG A 506 24.60 37.04 15.87
N GLU A 507 25.58 36.89 14.98
CA GLU A 507 26.93 37.47 15.16
C GLU A 507 26.87 39.00 15.29
N GLN A 508 25.95 39.65 14.58
CA GLN A 508 25.76 41.11 14.61
C GLN A 508 24.72 41.59 15.64
N GLY A 509 24.12 40.68 16.42
CA GLY A 509 23.06 41.02 17.38
C GLY A 509 21.77 41.58 16.75
N VAL A 510 21.52 41.35 15.46
CA VAL A 510 20.34 41.83 14.73
C VAL A 510 19.16 40.91 15.01
N LYS A 511 18.13 41.44 15.69
CA LYS A 511 16.87 40.72 15.94
C LYS A 511 15.97 40.73 14.70
N ASN A 512 15.21 39.65 14.49
CA ASN A 512 14.23 39.56 13.40
C ASN A 512 12.95 40.34 13.72
N LEU A 513 13.02 41.65 13.53
CA LEU A 513 11.94 42.61 13.72
C LEU A 513 11.74 43.40 12.41
N GLU A 514 10.51 43.81 12.10
CA GLU A 514 10.22 44.56 10.85
C GLU A 514 11.04 45.86 10.75
N ILE A 515 11.31 46.53 11.88
CA ILE A 515 12.19 47.71 11.96
C ILE A 515 13.63 47.43 11.48
N ASN A 516 14.07 46.17 11.53
CA ASN A 516 15.39 45.74 11.09
C ASN A 516 15.40 45.18 9.66
N ARG A 517 14.28 45.19 8.91
CA ARG A 517 14.18 44.59 7.56
C ARG A 517 15.32 45.04 6.63
N GLY A 518 15.64 46.34 6.61
CA GLY A 518 16.72 46.88 5.77
C GLY A 518 18.07 46.25 6.10
N ARG A 519 18.40 46.18 7.40
CA ARG A 519 19.66 45.60 7.89
C ARG A 519 19.72 44.08 7.71
N ILE A 520 18.58 43.39 7.79
CA ILE A 520 18.46 41.96 7.48
C ILE A 520 18.69 41.72 5.98
N SER A 521 18.25 42.64 5.11
CA SER A 521 18.45 42.53 3.66
C SER A 521 19.88 42.86 3.21
N GLU A 522 20.65 43.59 4.01
CA GLU A 522 22.07 43.88 3.77
C GLU A 522 22.98 42.69 4.12
N ILE A 523 22.58 41.89 5.11
CA ILE A 523 23.23 40.64 5.54
C ILE A 523 22.95 39.54 4.53
#